data_AF-A0A438JIS9-F1
#
_entry.id   AF-A0A438JIS9-F1
#
_cell.length_a   1.000
_cell.length_b   1.000
_cell.length_c   1.000
_cell.angle_alpha   90.00
_cell.angle_beta   90.00
_cell.angle_gamma   90.00
#
_symmetry.space_group_name_H-M   'P 1'
#
loop_
_entity.id
_entity.type
_entity.pdbx_description
1 polymer ?
#
loop_
_entity_poly.entity_id
_entity_poly.type
_entity_poly.pdbx_seq_one_letter_code
_entity_poly.pdbx_strand_id
1 'polypeptide(L)'
;MCSTRANRVIVSPFFLFPGRHWHQDIPSLTAEAAKEHPGVSYVITAPLGLHGLLVDVVNDRIKHCLKHVAGDEAECAVCAGTGKCRVYQLGEA
;
A
#
# COMPACT_ATOMS: atom_id res chain seq x y z
N MET A 1 -8.71 18.94 -16.70
CA MET A 1 -7.55 19.33 -17.53
C MET A 1 -6.34 19.43 -16.61
N CYS A 2 -5.38 18.50 -16.70
CA CYS A 2 -4.09 18.63 -16.02
C CYS A 2 -3.12 19.30 -17.02
N SER A 3 -2.67 20.52 -16.71
CA SER A 3 -2.11 21.51 -17.64
C SER A 3 -0.58 21.53 -17.73
N THR A 4 0.13 20.58 -17.13
CA THR A 4 1.60 20.61 -17.10
C THR A 4 2.17 19.34 -17.70
N ARG A 5 2.93 19.49 -18.80
CA ARG A 5 3.72 18.41 -19.38
C ARG A 5 4.80 18.03 -18.35
N ALA A 6 4.74 16.80 -17.84
CA ALA A 6 5.76 16.28 -16.95
C ALA A 6 7.00 15.88 -17.76
N ASN A 7 8.19 16.27 -17.32
CA ASN A 7 9.45 15.86 -17.96
C ASN A 7 9.91 14.47 -17.46
N ARG A 8 9.43 14.05 -16.28
CA ARG A 8 9.71 12.76 -15.67
C ARG A 8 8.52 12.22 -14.89
N VAL A 9 8.28 10.91 -15.02
CA VAL A 9 7.29 10.15 -14.25
C VAL A 9 8.01 9.19 -13.30
N ILE A 10 7.53 9.08 -12.06
CA ILE A 10 8.01 8.11 -11.07
C ILE A 10 6.89 7.11 -10.81
N VAL A 11 7.13 5.85 -11.11
CA VAL A 11 6.22 4.75 -10.83
C VAL A 11 6.70 4.08 -9.54
N SER A 12 5.97 4.32 -8.45
CA SER A 12 6.29 3.78 -7.13
C SER A 12 5.31 2.67 -6.75
N PRO A 13 5.72 1.39 -6.75
CA PRO A 13 4.85 0.28 -6.37
C PRO A 13 4.54 0.29 -4.88
N PHE A 14 3.26 0.26 -4.50
CA PHE A 14 2.82 0.14 -3.10
C PHE A 14 2.78 -1.34 -2.66
N PHE A 15 3.94 -1.99 -2.70
CA PHE A 15 4.10 -3.40 -2.33
C PHE A 15 5.10 -3.56 -1.18
N LEU A 16 4.89 -4.56 -0.32
CA LEU A 16 5.85 -4.90 0.74
C LEU A 16 7.00 -5.78 0.25
N PHE A 17 6.81 -6.50 -0.86
CA PHE A 17 7.79 -7.46 -1.36
C PHE A 17 7.95 -7.37 -2.89
N PRO A 18 9.14 -7.69 -3.43
CA PRO A 18 9.30 -7.88 -4.86
C PRO A 18 8.52 -9.12 -5.33
N GLY A 19 8.06 -9.08 -6.57
CA GLY A 19 7.25 -10.16 -7.16
C GLY A 19 7.03 -9.95 -8.65
N ARG A 20 6.26 -10.83 -9.29
CA ARG A 20 6.03 -10.82 -10.75
C ARG A 20 5.59 -9.44 -11.26
N HIS A 21 4.66 -8.80 -10.57
CA HIS A 21 4.17 -7.47 -10.94
C HIS A 21 5.29 -6.43 -11.01
N TRP A 22 6.23 -6.45 -10.07
CA TRP A 22 7.35 -5.52 -10.06
C TRP A 22 8.38 -5.84 -11.14
N HIS A 23 8.64 -7.13 -11.39
CA HIS A 23 9.66 -7.55 -12.34
C HIS A 23 9.22 -7.48 -13.81
N GLN A 24 7.93 -7.62 -14.09
CA GLN A 24 7.43 -7.87 -15.46
C GLN A 24 6.28 -6.94 -15.83
N ASP A 25 5.17 -7.02 -15.11
CA ASP A 25 3.92 -6.38 -15.53
C ASP A 25 4.03 -4.84 -15.49
N ILE A 26 4.53 -4.27 -14.39
CA ILE A 26 4.69 -2.82 -14.25
C ILE A 26 5.69 -2.26 -15.27
N PRO A 27 6.90 -2.83 -15.45
CA PRO A 27 7.80 -2.41 -16.52
C PRO A 27 7.16 -2.46 -17.92
N SER A 28 6.48 -3.55 -18.26
CA SER A 28 5.83 -3.72 -19.55
C SER A 28 4.76 -2.66 -19.79
N LEU A 29 3.83 -2.51 -18.85
CA LEU A 29 2.74 -1.52 -18.95
C LEU A 29 3.26 -0.08 -19.00
N THR A 30 4.29 0.23 -18.21
CA THR A 30 4.89 1.58 -18.19
C THR A 30 5.59 1.88 -19.52
N ALA A 31 6.29 0.90 -20.10
CA ALA A 31 6.94 1.05 -21.39
C ALA A 31 5.93 1.25 -22.53
N GLU A 32 4.82 0.52 -22.52
CA GLU A 32 3.76 0.69 -23.51
C GLU A 32 3.12 2.08 -23.42
N ALA A 33 2.74 2.53 -22.22
CA ALA A 33 2.17 3.87 -22.03
C ALA A 33 3.14 4.99 -22.42
N ALA A 34 4.45 4.81 -22.22
CA ALA A 34 5.46 5.81 -22.57
C ALA A 34 5.57 6.06 -24.08
N LYS A 35 5.13 5.12 -24.94
CA LYS A 35 5.15 5.30 -26.40
C LYS A 35 4.29 6.48 -26.86
N GLU A 36 3.21 6.78 -26.14
CA GLU A 36 2.30 7.89 -26.44
C GLU A 36 2.85 9.26 -25.98
N HIS A 37 3.96 9.27 -25.23
CA HIS A 37 4.53 10.48 -24.64
C HIS A 37 6.02 10.67 -24.98
N PRO A 38 6.37 10.93 -26.27
CA PRO A 38 7.75 11.20 -26.66
C PRO A 38 8.36 12.37 -25.86
N GLY A 39 9.56 12.15 -25.33
CA GLY A 39 10.31 13.13 -24.53
C GLY A 39 10.01 13.11 -23.02
N VAL A 40 9.12 12.23 -22.55
CA VAL A 40 8.91 12.00 -21.12
C VAL A 40 9.79 10.84 -20.66
N SER A 41 10.63 11.07 -19.65
CA SER A 41 11.42 10.00 -19.01
C SER A 41 10.61 9.34 -17.89
N TYR A 42 10.91 8.08 -17.55
CA TYR A 42 10.30 7.43 -16.40
C TYR A 42 11.29 6.57 -15.61
N VAL A 43 10.97 6.33 -14.34
CA VAL A 43 11.68 5.40 -13.47
C VAL A 43 10.67 4.60 -12.66
N ILE A 44 10.92 3.30 -12.53
CA ILE A 44 10.17 2.42 -11.64
C ILE A 44 11.04 2.21 -10.41
N THR A 45 10.52 2.55 -9.23
CA THR A 45 11.30 2.46 -7.99
C THR A 45 11.24 1.05 -7.41
N ALA A 46 12.07 0.80 -6.40
CA ALA A 46 11.88 -0.34 -5.52
C ALA A 46 10.48 -0.29 -4.87
N PRO A 47 9.87 -1.44 -4.56
CA PRO A 47 8.70 -1.49 -3.69
C PRO A 47 9.09 -1.03 -2.28
N LEU A 48 8.11 -0.82 -1.40
CA LEU A 48 8.34 -0.35 -0.03
C LEU A 48 9.30 -1.27 0.75
N GLY A 49 9.25 -2.57 0.49
CA GLY A 49 10.09 -3.53 1.22
C GLY A 49 9.71 -3.62 2.70
N LEU A 50 10.62 -4.17 3.49
CA LEU A 50 10.53 -4.19 4.95
C LEU A 50 11.13 -2.92 5.57
N HIS A 51 10.66 -1.76 5.13
CA HIS A 51 11.12 -0.47 5.65
C HIS A 51 10.76 -0.34 7.14
N GLY A 52 11.68 0.15 7.98
CA GLY A 52 11.49 0.23 9.44
C GLY A 52 10.21 0.96 9.87
N LEU A 53 9.87 2.07 9.21
CA LEU A 53 8.63 2.82 9.48
C LEU A 53 7.34 2.02 9.26
N LEU A 54 7.36 0.94 8.47
CA LEU A 54 6.19 0.07 8.32
C LEU A 54 5.92 -0.73 9.59
N VAL A 55 6.95 -1.02 10.39
CA VAL A 55 6.79 -1.65 11.71
C VAL A 55 6.01 -0.72 12.63
N ASP A 56 6.29 0.59 12.58
CA ASP A 56 5.54 1.57 13.36
C ASP A 56 4.07 1.63 12.95
N VAL A 57 3.79 1.64 11.64
CA VAL A 57 2.41 1.58 11.11
C VAL A 57 1.67 0.32 11.57
N VAL A 58 2.35 -0.83 11.56
CA VAL A 58 1.79 -2.11 12.05
C VAL A 58 1.49 -2.01 13.55
N ASN A 59 2.44 -1.51 14.35
CA ASN A 59 2.27 -1.33 15.78
C ASN A 59 1.11 -0.38 16.11
N ASP A 60 0.99 0.73 15.38
CA ASP A 60 -0.10 1.68 15.58
C ASP A 60 -1.45 1.06 15.24
N ARG A 61 -1.52 0.26 14.17
CA ARG A 61 -2.75 -0.47 13.82
C ARG A 61 -3.13 -1.47 14.91
N ILE A 62 -2.17 -2.26 15.41
CA ILE A 62 -2.39 -3.22 16.49
C ILE A 62 -2.90 -2.49 17.74
N LYS A 63 -2.22 -1.43 18.18
CA LYS A 63 -2.60 -0.65 19.36
C LYS A 63 -4.01 -0.08 19.22
N HIS A 64 -4.36 0.48 18.05
CA HIS A 64 -5.71 0.98 17.80
C HIS A 64 -6.73 -0.14 17.92
N CYS A 65 -6.52 -1.27 17.24
CA CYS A 65 -7.45 -2.39 17.28
C CYS A 65 -7.62 -2.94 18.71
N LEU A 66 -6.55 -3.01 19.50
CA LEU A 66 -6.59 -3.43 20.91
C LEU A 66 -7.43 -2.47 21.77
N LYS A 67 -7.25 -1.16 21.62
CA LYS A 67 -8.09 -0.16 22.31
C LYS A 67 -9.56 -0.28 21.89
N HIS A 68 -9.83 -0.50 20.61
CA HIS A 68 -11.19 -0.68 20.12
C HIS A 68 -11.87 -1.89 20.76
N VAL A 69 -11.22 -3.05 20.77
CA VAL A 69 -11.82 -4.26 21.36
C VAL A 69 -11.93 -4.20 22.89
N ALA A 70 -11.16 -3.32 23.54
CA ALA A 70 -11.31 -3.01 24.96
C ALA A 70 -12.48 -2.04 25.25
N GLY A 71 -13.05 -1.41 24.21
CA GLY A 71 -14.12 -0.41 24.34
C GLY A 71 -13.62 1.02 24.54
N ASP A 72 -12.33 1.27 24.44
CA ASP A 72 -11.71 2.58 24.70
C ASP A 72 -11.71 3.50 23.47
N GLU A 73 -11.90 2.95 22.27
CA GLU A 73 -11.83 3.67 21.00
C GLU A 73 -12.83 3.14 19.98
N ALA A 74 -13.17 3.96 18.98
CA ALA A 74 -13.96 3.52 17.82
C ALA A 74 -13.15 2.59 16.89
N GLU A 75 -13.83 1.92 15.96
CA GLU A 75 -13.17 1.11 14.93
C GLU A 75 -12.16 1.95 14.15
N CYS A 76 -11.01 1.38 13.83
CA CYS A 76 -10.02 2.07 13.00
C CYS A 76 -10.54 2.23 11.56
N ALA A 77 -10.05 3.23 10.82
CA ALA A 77 -10.51 3.53 9.46
C ALA A 77 -10.47 2.35 8.47
N VAL A 78 -9.57 1.38 8.68
CA VAL A 78 -9.46 0.18 7.83
C VAL A 78 -10.49 -0.89 8.19
N CYS A 79 -10.91 -0.95 9.45
CA CYS A 79 -11.87 -1.94 9.94
C CYS A 79 -13.31 -1.43 9.94
N ALA A 80 -13.51 -0.11 9.88
CA ALA A 80 -14.82 0.54 9.98
C ALA A 80 -15.87 -0.15 9.10
N GLY A 81 -16.93 -0.67 9.73
CA GLY A 81 -18.07 -1.30 9.04
C GLY A 81 -17.82 -2.72 8.54
N THR A 82 -16.64 -3.30 8.81
CA THR A 82 -16.30 -4.68 8.40
C THR A 82 -16.56 -5.71 9.50
N GLY A 83 -16.68 -5.27 10.76
CA GLY A 83 -16.77 -6.16 11.93
C GLY A 83 -15.53 -7.02 12.16
N LYS A 84 -14.39 -6.69 11.53
CA LYS A 84 -13.14 -7.45 11.63
C LYS A 84 -12.28 -7.06 12.83
N CYS A 85 -12.50 -5.88 13.42
CA CYS A 85 -11.79 -5.43 14.61
C CYS A 85 -12.39 -6.06 15.87
N ARG A 86 -12.20 -7.38 16.05
CA ARG A 86 -12.78 -8.14 17.16
C ARG A 86 -11.83 -9.20 17.70
N VAL A 87 -12.04 -9.57 18.95
CA VAL A 87 -11.40 -10.75 19.54
C VAL A 87 -12.12 -12.01 19.05
N TYR A 88 -11.35 -12.99 18.59
CA TYR A 88 -11.84 -14.33 18.28
C TYR A 88 -11.51 -15.23 19.47
N GLN A 89 -12.53 -15.76 20.14
CA GLN A 89 -12.33 -16.81 21.13
C GLN A 89 -12.28 -18.16 20.41
N LEU A 90 -11.27 -18.97 20.69
CA LEU A 90 -11.29 -20.38 20.33
C LEU A 90 -12.31 -21.04 21.27
N GLY A 91 -13.36 -21.65 20.70
CA GLY A 91 -14.26 -22.48 21.51
C GLY A 91 -13.47 -23.63 22.12
N GLU A 92 -13.72 -23.91 23.40
CA GLU A 92 -13.36 -25.22 23.96
C GLU A 92 -14.11 -26.28 23.16
N ALA A 93 -13.36 -27.21 22.58
CA ALA A 93 -13.91 -28.37 21.87
C ALA A 93 -14.63 -29.31 22.84
#